data_AF-A0A2M7SYJ4-F1
#
_entry.id   AF-A0A2M7SYJ4-F1
#
_cell.length_a   1.000
_cell.length_b   1.000
_cell.length_c   1.000
_cell.angle_alpha   90.00
_cell.angle_beta   90.00
_cell.angle_gamma   90.00
#
_symmetry.space_group_name_H-M   'P 1'
#
loop_
_entity.id
_entity.type
_entity.pdbx_description
1 polymer ?
#
loop_
_entity_poly.entity_id
_entity_poly.type
_entity_poly.pdbx_seq_one_letter_code
_entity_poly.pdbx_strand_id
1 'polypeptide(L)'
;MLSGRATVTSSCVQVKSSDSPVDRPTLDQLVGTMKRVNADQGLLVAWGGFKDTVEKERPNQFFTVRFWNQNDLINELTQVYDQIDDTIKAELPLKRLWVVADSETDD
;
A
#
# COMPACT_ATOMS: atom_id res chain seq x y z
N MET A 1 -7.91 24.48 -30.53
CA MET A 1 -6.97 24.71 -29.42
C MET A 1 -7.33 23.72 -28.33
N LEU A 2 -6.51 22.67 -28.18
CA LEU A 2 -6.82 21.47 -27.38
C LEU A 2 -6.80 21.80 -25.89
N SER A 3 -7.97 21.96 -25.27
CA SER A 3 -8.10 21.95 -23.82
C SER A 3 -8.01 20.49 -23.34
N GLY A 4 -6.78 20.01 -23.15
CA GLY A 4 -6.52 18.73 -22.51
C GLY A 4 -7.04 18.77 -21.07
N ARG A 5 -8.22 18.17 -20.83
CA ARG A 5 -8.64 17.79 -19.49
C ARG A 5 -7.58 16.81 -18.97
N ALA A 6 -6.81 17.21 -17.98
CA ALA A 6 -6.07 16.25 -17.16
C ALA A 6 -7.11 15.29 -16.58
N THR A 7 -7.10 14.04 -17.05
CA THR A 7 -7.90 12.98 -16.44
C THR A 7 -7.32 12.79 -15.04
N VAL A 8 -8.02 13.28 -14.01
CA VAL A 8 -7.66 12.97 -12.62
C VAL A 8 -7.84 11.47 -12.47
N THR A 9 -6.74 10.74 -12.38
CA THR A 9 -6.75 9.30 -12.12
C THR A 9 -7.26 9.11 -10.69
N SER A 10 -8.54 8.76 -10.53
CA SER A 10 -9.11 8.49 -9.22
C SER A 10 -8.65 7.11 -8.75
N SER A 11 -8.08 7.07 -7.54
CA SER A 11 -7.71 5.82 -6.87
C SER A 11 -8.52 5.66 -5.59
N CYS A 12 -8.85 4.41 -5.26
CA CYS A 12 -9.49 4.08 -3.99
C CYS A 12 -8.53 3.32 -3.10
N VAL A 13 -8.38 3.74 -1.85
CA VAL A 13 -7.54 3.05 -0.87
C VAL A 13 -8.42 2.55 0.26
N GLN A 14 -8.26 1.28 0.63
CA GLN A 14 -8.91 0.69 1.79
C GLN A 14 -7.86 0.05 2.69
N VAL A 15 -7.83 0.48 3.95
CA VAL A 15 -6.87 0.02 4.95
C VAL A 15 -7.58 -0.77 6.04
N LYS A 16 -7.05 -1.93 6.39
CA LYS A 16 -7.46 -2.75 7.53
C LYS A 16 -6.25 -2.97 8.44
N SER A 17 -6.25 -2.30 9.59
CA SER A 17 -5.19 -2.36 10.59
C SER A 17 -5.33 -3.49 11.61
N SER A 18 -6.37 -4.34 11.48
CA SER A 18 -6.57 -5.48 12.35
C SER A 18 -5.52 -6.57 12.11
N ASP A 19 -5.20 -7.34 13.16
CA ASP A 19 -4.33 -8.52 13.06
C ASP A 19 -5.02 -9.72 12.38
N SER A 20 -6.34 -9.65 12.18
CA SER A 20 -7.08 -10.68 11.47
C SER A 20 -6.93 -10.55 9.95
N PRO A 21 -6.75 -11.68 9.23
CA PRO A 21 -6.67 -11.66 7.77
C PRO A 21 -7.95 -11.15 7.12
N VAL A 22 -7.79 -10.29 6.12
CA VAL A 22 -8.88 -9.71 5.34
C VAL A 22 -9.59 -10.74 4.48
N ASP A 23 -10.91 -10.65 4.40
CA ASP A 23 -11.78 -11.57 3.69
C ASP A 23 -12.32 -11.03 2.36
N ARG A 24 -12.99 -11.91 1.61
CA ARG A 24 -13.52 -11.61 0.28
C ARG A 24 -14.54 -10.44 0.28
N PRO A 25 -15.52 -10.36 1.21
CA PRO A 25 -16.44 -9.23 1.28
C PRO A 25 -15.74 -7.87 1.37
N THR A 26 -14.61 -7.80 2.08
CA THR A 26 -13.83 -6.57 2.20
C THR A 26 -13.23 -6.14 0.86
N LEU A 27 -12.72 -7.09 0.05
CA LEU A 27 -12.27 -6.82 -1.32
C LEU A 27 -13.44 -6.38 -2.22
N ASP A 28 -14.58 -7.07 -2.15
CA ASP A 28 -15.75 -6.75 -2.96
C ASP A 28 -16.29 -5.35 -2.65
N GLN A 29 -16.20 -4.91 -1.39
CA GLN A 29 -16.54 -3.54 -0.97
C GLN A 29 -15.64 -2.49 -1.64
N LEU A 30 -14.33 -2.74 -1.69
CA LEU A 30 -13.37 -1.85 -2.38
C LEU A 30 -13.69 -1.79 -3.87
N VAL A 31 -13.83 -2.94 -4.53
CA VAL A 31 -14.14 -3.03 -5.96
C VAL A 31 -15.49 -2.36 -6.28
N GLY A 32 -16.50 -2.57 -5.44
CA GLY A 32 -17.80 -1.90 -5.57
C GLY A 32 -17.69 -0.38 -5.43
N THR A 33 -16.86 0.10 -4.50
CA THR A 33 -16.59 1.52 -4.32
C THR A 33 -15.86 2.10 -5.53
N MET A 34 -14.84 1.41 -6.04
CA MET A 34 -14.11 1.81 -7.25
C MET A 34 -15.06 1.98 -8.44
N LYS A 35 -15.95 1.01 -8.67
CA LYS A 35 -16.98 1.11 -9.72
C LYS A 35 -17.90 2.32 -9.54
N ARG A 36 -18.33 2.60 -8.30
CA ARG A 36 -19.22 3.74 -8.00
C ARG A 36 -18.57 5.09 -8.31
N VAL A 37 -17.27 5.24 -8.05
CA VAL A 37 -16.54 6.50 -8.25
C VAL A 37 -15.76 6.55 -9.56
N ASN A 38 -15.91 5.54 -10.42
CA ASN A 38 -15.14 5.35 -11.66
C ASN A 38 -13.63 5.43 -11.43
N ALA A 39 -13.13 4.77 -10.37
CA ALA A 39 -11.71 4.65 -10.11
C ALA A 39 -11.12 3.46 -10.88
N ASP A 40 -10.06 3.73 -11.65
CA ASP A 40 -9.36 2.71 -12.44
C ASP A 40 -8.46 1.82 -11.58
N GLN A 41 -7.99 2.34 -10.44
CA GLN A 41 -6.99 1.70 -9.59
C GLN A 41 -7.43 1.70 -8.12
N GLY A 42 -7.07 0.61 -7.43
CA GLY A 42 -7.33 0.41 -6.02
C GLY A 42 -6.11 -0.11 -5.28
N LEU A 43 -6.01 0.23 -4.00
CA LEU A 43 -5.04 -0.36 -3.07
C LEU A 43 -5.79 -0.90 -1.86
N LEU A 44 -5.66 -2.21 -1.65
CA LEU A 44 -6.14 -2.88 -0.44
C LEU A 44 -4.95 -3.18 0.47
N VAL A 45 -4.91 -2.54 1.63
CA VAL A 45 -3.86 -2.73 2.64
C VAL A 45 -4.42 -3.54 3.81
N ALA A 46 -3.76 -4.63 4.16
CA ALA A 46 -4.17 -5.52 5.25
C ALA A 46 -2.98 -5.87 6.15
N TRP A 47 -2.98 -5.35 7.38
CA TRP A 47 -1.91 -5.61 8.35
C TRP A 47 -1.86 -7.10 8.72
N GLY A 48 -2.99 -7.71 9.08
CA GLY A 48 -3.12 -9.14 9.34
C GLY A 48 -3.06 -10.06 8.11
N GLY A 49 -2.72 -9.53 6.93
CA GLY A 49 -2.67 -10.29 5.67
C GLY A 49 -4.05 -10.60 5.09
N PHE A 50 -4.11 -11.62 4.22
CA PHE A 50 -5.30 -11.96 3.44
C PHE A 50 -5.67 -13.43 3.61
N LYS A 51 -6.98 -13.73 3.63
CA LYS A 51 -7.46 -15.11 3.57
C LYS A 51 -7.22 -15.70 2.18
N ASP A 52 -7.11 -17.03 2.10
CA ASP A 52 -6.97 -17.76 0.83
C ASP A 52 -8.05 -17.42 -0.20
N THR A 53 -9.26 -17.10 0.27
CA THR A 53 -10.38 -16.70 -0.60
C THR A 53 -10.15 -15.36 -1.31
N VAL A 54 -9.35 -14.47 -0.71
CA VAL A 54 -8.91 -13.22 -1.32
C VAL A 54 -7.72 -13.47 -2.23
N GLU A 55 -6.77 -14.30 -1.81
CA GLU A 55 -5.58 -14.61 -2.62
C GLU A 55 -5.94 -15.25 -3.96
N LYS A 56 -6.96 -16.10 -3.99
CA LYS A 56 -7.49 -16.69 -5.24
C LYS A 56 -8.04 -15.66 -6.24
N GLU A 57 -8.41 -14.46 -5.78
CA GLU A 57 -8.90 -13.37 -6.64
C GLU A 57 -7.81 -12.42 -7.09
N ARG A 58 -6.63 -12.46 -6.46
CA ARG A 58 -5.50 -11.59 -6.80
C ARG A 58 -5.20 -11.60 -8.32
N PRO A 59 -5.22 -12.74 -9.04
CA PRO A 59 -5.05 -12.75 -10.49
C PRO A 59 -6.14 -11.99 -11.24
N ASN A 60 -7.41 -12.13 -10.82
CA ASN A 60 -8.56 -11.46 -11.43
C ASN A 60 -8.51 -9.94 -11.24
N GLN A 61 -7.88 -9.48 -10.17
CA GLN A 61 -7.75 -8.07 -9.83
C GLN A 61 -6.39 -7.48 -10.20
N PHE A 62 -5.52 -8.22 -10.89
CA PHE A 62 -4.12 -7.85 -11.06
C PHE A 62 -3.90 -6.45 -11.67
N PHE A 63 -4.79 -6.03 -12.58
CA PHE A 63 -4.71 -4.74 -13.27
C PHE A 63 -5.49 -3.62 -12.58
N THR A 64 -6.33 -3.95 -11.59
CA THR A 64 -7.26 -3.01 -10.97
C THR A 64 -6.93 -2.77 -9.50
N VAL A 65 -6.47 -3.79 -8.76
CA VAL A 65 -6.21 -3.71 -7.33
C VAL A 65 -4.82 -4.23 -7.00
N ARG A 66 -4.04 -3.42 -6.30
CA ARG A 66 -2.84 -3.86 -5.59
C ARG A 66 -3.18 -4.26 -4.17
N PHE A 67 -2.47 -5.27 -3.68
CA PHE A 67 -2.64 -5.84 -2.36
C PHE A 67 -1.34 -5.66 -1.60
N TRP A 68 -1.40 -4.94 -0.49
CA TRP A 68 -0.27 -4.80 0.42
C TRP A 68 -0.58 -5.51 1.73
N ASN A 69 0.24 -6.48 2.08
CA ASN A 69 0.31 -7.00 3.43
C ASN A 69 1.24 -6.12 4.30
N GLN A 70 1.49 -6.54 5.54
CA GLN A 70 2.41 -5.86 6.45
C GLN A 70 3.82 -5.67 5.86
N ASN A 71 4.39 -6.70 5.24
CA ASN A 71 5.74 -6.63 4.67
C ASN A 71 5.79 -5.66 3.50
N ASP A 72 4.81 -5.71 2.61
CA ASP A 72 4.71 -4.78 1.48
C ASP A 72 4.64 -3.33 1.98
N LEU A 73 3.79 -3.06 2.98
CA LEU A 73 3.65 -1.73 3.56
C LEU A 73 4.97 -1.22 4.18
N ILE A 74 5.68 -2.05 4.93
CA ILE A 74 6.96 -1.68 5.55
C ILE A 74 8.03 -1.44 4.48
N ASN A 75 8.11 -2.30 3.47
CA ASN A 75 9.09 -2.17 2.38
C ASN A 75 8.86 -0.90 1.57
N GLU A 76 7.61 -0.59 1.23
CA GLU A 76 7.29 0.62 0.46
C GLU A 76 7.48 1.88 1.31
N LEU A 77 7.09 1.85 2.58
CA LEU A 77 7.32 2.96 3.52
C LEU A 77 8.80 3.29 3.66
N THR A 78 9.65 2.28 3.84
CA THR A 78 11.09 2.46 4.04
C THR A 78 11.79 2.98 2.79
N GLN A 79 11.36 2.57 1.58
CA GLN A 79 11.89 3.08 0.31
C GLN A 79 11.67 4.59 0.11
N VAL A 80 10.54 5.11 0.59
CA VAL A 80 10.19 6.54 0.42
C VAL A 80 10.41 7.34 1.69
N TYR A 81 10.89 6.72 2.78
CA TYR A 81 10.91 7.30 4.11
C TYR A 81 11.53 8.69 4.16
N ASP A 82 12.66 8.89 3.49
CA ASP A 82 13.37 10.18 3.48
C ASP A 82 12.57 11.31 2.81
N GLN A 83 11.67 10.98 1.89
CA GLN A 83 10.82 11.92 1.15
C GLN A 83 9.54 12.32 1.91
N ILE A 84 9.19 11.60 2.97
CA ILE A 84 7.98 11.86 3.77
C ILE A 84 8.14 13.16 4.56
N ASP A 85 7.05 13.91 4.73
CA ASP A 85 7.01 15.12 5.56
C ASP A 85 7.41 14.83 7.02
N ASP A 86 8.12 15.76 7.65
CA ASP A 86 8.62 15.59 9.02
C ASP A 86 7.50 15.43 10.05
N THR A 87 6.31 16.00 9.79
CA THR A 87 5.13 15.82 10.65
C THR A 87 4.67 14.37 10.66
N ILE A 88 4.60 13.73 9.48
CA ILE A 88 4.21 12.32 9.35
C ILE A 88 5.30 11.42 9.95
N LYS A 89 6.58 11.73 9.70
CA LYS A 89 7.71 10.99 10.31
C LYS A 89 7.64 11.00 11.83
N ALA A 90 7.22 12.11 12.45
CA ALA A 90 7.09 12.24 13.90
C ALA A 90 5.95 11.37 14.50
N GLU A 91 4.92 11.05 13.72
CA GLU A 91 3.83 10.17 14.14
C GLU A 91 4.19 8.67 14.04
N LEU A 92 5.20 8.33 13.24
CA LEU A 92 5.64 6.95 13.07
C LEU A 92 6.49 6.50 14.27
N PRO A 93 6.19 5.34 14.89
CA PRO A 93 6.95 4.82 16.04
C PRO A 93 8.27 4.16 15.61
N LEU A 94 9.03 4.81 14.72
CA LEU A 94 10.29 4.32 14.19
C LEU A 94 11.47 5.01 14.90
N LYS A 95 12.55 4.25 15.16
CA LYS A 95 13.78 4.77 15.74
C LYS A 95 14.91 4.67 14.72
N ARG A 96 15.65 5.75 14.50
CA ARG A 96 16.93 5.69 13.78
C ARG A 96 17.99 5.09 14.69
N LEU A 97 18.76 4.14 14.17
CA LEU A 97 19.90 3.53 14.84
C LEU A 97 21.15 3.86 14.03
N TRP A 98 22.23 4.29 14.69
CA TRP A 98 23.55 4.41 14.08
C TRP A 98 24.33 3.14 14.41
N VAL A 99 24.81 2.46 13.37
CA VAL A 99 25.65 1.26 13.50
C VAL A 99 27.05 1.64 13.06
N VAL A 100 28.07 1.08 13.71
CA VAL A 100 29.46 1.27 13.29
C VAL A 100 29.60 0.70 11.89
N ALA A 101 30.03 1.52 10.93
CA ALA A 101 30.38 1.04 9.61
C ALA A 101 31.62 0.16 9.75
N ASP A 102 31.58 -1.07 9.24
CA ASP A 102 32.81 -1.84 9.07
C ASP A 102 33.73 -1.04 8.15
N SER A 103 34.83 -0.55 8.70
CA SER A 103 35.93 -0.10 7.88
C SER A 103 36.46 -1.34 7.18
N GLU A 104 36.30 -1.43 5.86
CA GLU A 104 37.07 -2.35 5.03
C GLU A 104 38.53 -2.25 5.50
N THR A 105 38.99 -3.29 6.18
CA THR A 105 40.41 -3.45 6.48
C THR A 105 40.98 -4.04 5.19
N ASP A 106 41.44 -3.17 4.31
CA ASP A 106 42.40 -3.52 3.26
C ASP A 106 43.63 -4.14 3.95
N ASP A 107 43.72 -5.47 3.94
CA ASP A 107 44.98 -6.24 4.05
C ASP A 107 44.83 -7.60 3.35
#